data_AF-A0A164B364-F1
#
_entry.id   AF-A0A164B364-F1
#
_cell.length_a   1.000
_cell.length_b   1.000
_cell.length_c   1.000
_cell.angle_alpha   90.00
_cell.angle_beta   90.00
_cell.angle_gamma   90.00
#
_symmetry.space_group_name_H-M   'P 1'
#
loop_
_entity.id
_entity.type
_entity.pdbx_description
1 polymer ?
#
loop_
_entity_poly.entity_id
_entity_poly.type
_entity_poly.pdbx_seq_one_letter_code
_entity_poly.pdbx_strand_id
1 'polypeptide(L)'
;MRYTGFHAGTVELITARSGGHCEILATGCTFVATEVHHRRPRGMGGTRRPETSSAANALHACRSCHMRCESFRTWARDNGFVVAQHLNPCDVPVWWRCNTDGYGKRLVLLDDAGGKTPVHTEGTATA
;
A
#
# COMPACT_ATOMS: atom_id res chain seq x y z
N MET A 1 19.87 19.28 2.93
CA MET A 1 19.31 17.91 2.82
C MET A 1 17.97 17.99 2.11
N ARG A 2 17.80 17.35 0.95
CA ARG A 2 16.51 17.42 0.22
C ARG A 2 15.52 16.48 0.92
N TYR A 3 14.38 17.02 1.35
CA TYR A 3 13.30 16.20 1.90
C TYR A 3 12.76 15.33 0.78
N THR A 4 12.99 14.02 0.91
CA THR A 4 12.52 13.03 -0.04
C THR A 4 11.48 12.14 0.64
N GLY A 5 10.73 12.63 1.62
CA GLY A 5 9.61 11.90 2.23
C GLY A 5 8.30 12.10 1.48
N PHE A 6 7.23 11.52 2.01
CA PHE A 6 5.86 11.92 1.67
C PHE A 6 5.58 13.32 2.22
N HIS A 7 4.83 14.15 1.50
CA HIS A 7 4.41 15.43 2.05
C HIS A 7 3.56 15.23 3.32
N ALA A 8 3.63 16.18 4.26
CA ALA A 8 2.90 16.08 5.54
C ALA A 8 1.39 15.83 5.33
N GLY A 9 0.77 16.53 4.36
CA GLY A 9 -0.63 16.30 4.01
C GLY A 9 -0.90 14.87 3.51
N THR A 10 0.01 14.28 2.73
CA THR A 10 -0.13 12.87 2.33
C THR A 10 -0.06 11.94 3.53
N VAL A 11 0.86 12.18 4.47
CA VAL A 11 0.99 11.37 5.69
C VAL A 11 -0.27 11.45 6.54
N GLU A 12 -0.91 12.62 6.62
CA GLU A 12 -2.19 12.81 7.30
C GLU A 12 -3.31 11.98 6.66
N LEU A 13 -3.45 12.03 5.32
CA LEU A 13 -4.43 11.22 4.59
C LEU A 13 -4.23 9.72 4.83
N ILE A 14 -2.97 9.26 4.79
CA ILE A 14 -2.61 7.86 5.05
C ILE A 14 -2.94 7.48 6.50
N THR A 15 -2.61 8.35 7.46
CA THR A 15 -2.86 8.11 8.88
C THR A 15 -4.35 8.06 9.18
N ALA A 16 -5.15 8.95 8.58
CA ALA A 16 -6.60 8.95 8.68
C ALA A 16 -7.20 7.68 8.06
N ARG A 17 -6.73 7.27 6.88
CA ARG A 17 -7.16 6.03 6.19
C ARG A 17 -6.91 4.79 7.03
N SER A 18 -5.74 4.73 7.67
CA SER A 18 -5.27 3.58 8.44
C SER A 18 -5.74 3.59 9.89
N GLY A 19 -6.13 4.74 10.44
CA GLY A 19 -6.43 4.93 11.85
C GLY A 19 -5.25 4.62 12.76
N GLY A 20 -4.01 4.87 12.30
CA GLY A 20 -2.78 4.54 13.03
C GLY A 20 -2.38 3.06 13.02
N HIS A 21 -3.15 2.20 12.34
CA HIS A 21 -2.87 0.77 12.25
C HIS A 21 -2.19 0.42 10.93
N CYS A 22 -1.45 -0.69 10.95
CA CYS A 22 -0.85 -1.26 9.76
C CYS A 22 -1.95 -1.62 8.75
N GLU A 23 -1.68 -1.38 7.47
CA GLU A 23 -2.62 -1.65 6.37
C GLU A 23 -2.38 -3.04 5.75
N ILE A 24 -1.25 -3.67 6.08
CA ILE A 24 -0.80 -4.96 5.54
C ILE A 24 -1.30 -6.12 6.40
N LEU A 25 -1.06 -6.08 7.72
CA LEU A 25 -1.39 -7.15 8.69
C LEU A 25 -0.87 -8.57 8.33
N ALA A 26 0.25 -8.65 7.62
CA ALA A 26 0.89 -9.95 7.33
C ALA A 26 1.36 -10.68 8.61
N THR A 27 1.70 -11.96 8.52
CA THR A 27 2.29 -12.73 9.64
C THR A 27 3.46 -11.95 10.27
N GLY A 28 3.46 -11.84 11.60
CA GLY A 28 4.47 -11.08 12.35
C GLY A 28 4.21 -9.57 12.41
N CYS A 29 3.02 -9.10 12.03
CA CYS A 29 2.62 -7.70 12.19
C CYS A 29 2.49 -7.30 13.67
N THR A 30 2.96 -6.11 14.02
CA THR A 30 2.80 -5.51 15.35
C THR A 30 1.54 -4.63 15.49
N PHE A 31 0.64 -4.68 14.49
CA PHE A 31 -0.61 -3.89 14.36
C PHE A 31 -0.46 -2.37 14.25
N VAL A 32 0.49 -1.76 14.94
CA VAL A 32 0.73 -0.31 14.95
C VAL A 32 1.57 0.07 13.75
N ALA A 33 1.10 1.04 12.95
CA ALA A 33 1.90 1.54 11.85
C ALA A 33 2.92 2.57 12.36
N THR A 34 4.15 2.42 11.87
CA THR A 34 5.31 3.23 12.29
C THR A 34 6.06 3.81 11.10
N GLU A 35 5.81 3.29 9.91
CA GLU A 35 6.54 3.60 8.69
C GLU A 35 5.57 3.73 7.51
N VAL A 36 5.87 4.62 6.58
CA VAL A 36 5.09 4.77 5.34
C VAL A 36 5.86 4.09 4.21
N HIS A 37 5.33 2.96 3.75
CA HIS A 37 5.91 2.16 2.68
C HIS A 37 5.49 2.69 1.31
N HIS A 38 6.46 2.88 0.41
CA HIS A 38 6.17 3.20 -0.99
C HIS A 38 5.80 1.92 -1.74
N ARG A 39 4.63 1.90 -2.38
CA ARG A 39 4.19 0.78 -3.21
C ARG A 39 4.99 0.74 -4.51
N ARG A 40 5.05 1.86 -5.23
CA ARG A 40 5.93 2.06 -6.38
C ARG A 40 7.21 2.72 -5.89
N PRO A 41 8.38 2.05 -6.00
CA PRO A 41 9.64 2.62 -5.60
C PRO A 41 9.92 3.93 -6.33
N ARG A 42 10.82 4.74 -5.79
CA ARG A 42 11.29 5.93 -6.50
C ARG A 42 12.47 5.50 -7.35
N GLY A 43 12.32 5.59 -8.68
CA GLY A 43 13.43 5.31 -9.58
C GLY A 43 14.68 6.12 -9.22
N MET A 44 15.85 5.68 -9.67
CA MET A 44 17.09 6.43 -9.51
C MET A 44 16.94 7.80 -10.20
N GLY A 45 17.26 8.89 -9.48
CA GLY A 45 17.26 10.25 -10.05
C GLY A 45 16.22 11.24 -9.48
N GLY A 46 15.50 10.90 -8.41
CA GLY A 46 14.59 11.85 -7.77
C GLY A 46 13.40 12.19 -8.67
N THR A 47 12.65 11.16 -9.06
CA THR A 47 11.43 11.28 -9.85
C THR A 47 10.50 12.36 -9.25
N ARG A 48 10.29 13.46 -10.00
CA ARG A 48 9.42 14.59 -9.63
C ARG A 48 7.94 14.35 -9.92
N ARG A 49 7.56 13.11 -10.22
CA ARG A 49 6.18 12.82 -10.59
C ARG A 49 5.31 12.99 -9.35
N PRO A 50 4.22 13.78 -9.40
CA PRO A 50 3.38 14.06 -8.23
C PRO A 50 2.80 12.78 -7.61
N GLU A 51 2.47 11.80 -8.46
CA GLU A 51 2.06 10.43 -8.08
C GLU A 51 3.10 9.65 -7.24
N THR A 52 4.35 10.09 -7.17
CA THR A 52 5.39 9.43 -6.36
C THR A 52 5.15 9.60 -4.86
N SER A 53 4.55 10.73 -4.48
CA SER A 53 4.27 11.11 -3.09
C SER A 53 2.77 11.16 -2.79
N SER A 54 1.94 10.49 -3.60
CA SER A 54 0.51 10.43 -3.40
C SER A 54 0.09 9.36 -2.38
N ALA A 55 -1.12 9.48 -1.84
CA ALA A 55 -1.62 8.56 -0.83
C ALA A 55 -1.89 7.15 -1.41
N ALA A 56 -2.22 7.05 -2.70
CA ALA A 56 -2.38 5.76 -3.39
C ALA A 56 -1.07 4.99 -3.51
N ASN A 57 0.06 5.70 -3.60
CA ASN A 57 1.39 5.11 -3.67
C ASN A 57 1.97 4.71 -2.30
N ALA A 58 1.21 4.88 -1.23
CA ALA A 58 1.70 4.73 0.13
C ALA A 58 0.87 3.71 0.91
N LEU A 59 1.54 2.91 1.74
CA LEU A 59 0.89 2.07 2.75
C LEU A 59 1.41 2.42 4.14
N HIS A 60 0.53 2.53 5.11
CA HIS A 60 0.93 2.66 6.50
C HIS A 60 1.28 1.27 7.03
N ALA A 61 2.54 1.05 7.39
CA ALA A 61 3.04 -0.26 7.78
C ALA A 61 3.76 -0.21 9.13
N CYS A 62 3.71 -1.31 9.85
CA CYS A 62 4.68 -1.55 10.92
C CYS A 62 6.02 -1.94 10.31
N ARG A 63 7.11 -1.75 11.07
CA ARG A 63 8.47 -2.13 10.64
C ARG A 63 8.58 -3.56 10.14
N SER A 64 7.94 -4.53 10.81
CA SER A 64 7.97 -5.94 10.41
C SER A 64 7.33 -6.17 9.02
N CYS A 65 6.15 -5.60 8.78
CA CYS A 65 5.48 -5.71 7.48
C CYS A 65 6.25 -4.95 6.40
N HIS A 66 6.82 -3.79 6.72
CA HIS A 66 7.64 -3.03 5.79
C HIS A 66 8.85 -3.84 5.32
N MET A 67 9.63 -4.38 6.27
CA MET A 67 10.76 -5.26 5.96
C MET A 67 10.35 -6.48 5.15
N ARG A 68 9.19 -7.08 5.45
CA ARG A 68 8.67 -8.22 4.68
C ARG A 68 8.40 -7.85 3.22
N CYS A 69 7.84 -6.68 2.94
CA CYS A 69 7.65 -6.19 1.57
C CYS A 69 9.00 -5.94 0.85
N GLU A 70 10.04 -5.61 1.59
CA GLU A 70 11.40 -5.44 1.07
C GLU A 70 12.08 -6.78 0.76
N SER A 71 11.98 -7.74 1.66
CA SER A 71 12.64 -9.04 1.53
C SER A 71 11.91 -10.01 0.59
N PHE A 72 10.58 -9.95 0.50
CA PHE A 72 9.76 -10.89 -0.27
C PHE A 72 9.01 -10.18 -1.40
N ARG A 73 9.75 -9.68 -2.38
CA ARG A 73 9.24 -8.85 -3.49
C ARG A 73 8.14 -9.52 -4.32
N THR A 74 8.23 -10.82 -4.59
CA THR A 74 7.21 -11.56 -5.35
C THR A 74 5.89 -11.57 -4.59
N TRP A 75 5.91 -12.01 -3.32
CA TRP A 75 4.76 -11.94 -2.43
C TRP A 75 4.19 -10.52 -2.33
N ALA A 76 5.06 -9.51 -2.21
CA ALA A 76 4.61 -8.13 -2.13
C ALA A 76 3.92 -7.64 -3.41
N ARG A 77 4.37 -8.08 -4.59
CA ARG A 77 3.72 -7.77 -5.87
C ARG A 77 2.40 -8.50 -6.03
N ASP A 78 2.36 -9.79 -5.72
CA ASP A 78 1.15 -10.62 -5.82
C ASP A 78 0.03 -10.08 -4.91
N ASN A 79 0.40 -9.39 -3.83
CA ASN A 79 -0.55 -8.80 -2.90
C ASN A 79 -0.81 -7.30 -3.13
N GLY A 80 -0.19 -6.69 -4.15
CA GLY A 80 -0.36 -5.26 -4.47
C GLY A 80 0.34 -4.30 -3.51
N PHE A 81 1.17 -4.80 -2.59
CA PHE A 81 1.99 -4.00 -1.69
C PHE A 81 3.15 -3.33 -2.41
N VAL A 82 3.66 -3.96 -3.48
CA VAL A 82 4.66 -3.38 -4.38
C VAL A 82 4.12 -3.33 -5.80
N VAL A 83 4.26 -2.18 -6.44
CA VAL A 83 3.75 -1.88 -7.78
C VAL A 83 4.91 -1.68 -8.74
N ALA A 84 4.77 -2.19 -9.96
CA ALA A 84 5.78 -2.02 -11.01
C ALA A 84 5.93 -0.54 -11.40
N GLN A 85 7.13 -0.14 -11.82
CA GLN A 85 7.44 1.27 -12.14
C GLN A 85 6.54 1.89 -13.22
N HIS A 86 6.07 1.10 -14.17
CA HIS A 86 5.25 1.56 -15.29
C HIS A 86 3.75 1.60 -14.98
N LEU A 87 3.34 1.10 -13.81
CA LEU A 87 1.94 1.06 -13.41
C LEU A 87 1.58 2.25 -12.50
N ASN A 88 0.31 2.62 -12.55
CA ASN A 88 -0.28 3.60 -11.65
C ASN A 88 -0.73 2.90 -10.35
N PRO A 89 -0.27 3.34 -9.17
CA PRO A 89 -0.71 2.77 -7.89
C PRO A 89 -2.21 2.82 -7.64
N CYS A 90 -2.93 3.78 -8.24
CA CYS A 90 -4.40 3.89 -8.12
C CYS A 90 -5.13 2.73 -8.82
N ASP A 91 -4.54 2.16 -9.86
CA ASP A 91 -5.15 1.13 -10.70
C ASP A 91 -4.75 -0.28 -10.24
N VAL A 92 -3.76 -0.40 -9.35
CA VAL A 92 -3.32 -1.68 -8.81
C VAL A 92 -4.02 -1.93 -7.47
N PRO A 93 -4.85 -2.97 -7.37
CA PRO A 93 -5.49 -3.30 -6.10
C PRO A 93 -4.48 -3.82 -5.08
N VAL A 94 -4.81 -3.65 -3.80
CA VAL A 94 -4.02 -4.15 -2.66
C VAL A 94 -4.89 -4.96 -1.72
N TRP A 95 -4.33 -6.03 -1.16
CA TRP A 95 -5.01 -6.76 -0.08
C TRP A 95 -5.02 -5.93 1.19
N TRP A 96 -6.22 -5.57 1.64
CA TRP A 96 -6.40 -4.78 2.83
C TRP A 96 -6.39 -5.66 4.07
N ARG A 97 -5.46 -5.38 5.00
CA ARG A 97 -5.40 -5.94 6.35
C ARG A 97 -5.51 -7.47 6.40
N CYS A 98 -4.74 -8.14 5.54
CA CYS A 98 -4.79 -9.60 5.39
C CYS A 98 -3.78 -10.28 6.31
N ASN A 99 -4.26 -10.91 7.39
CA ASN A 99 -3.48 -11.97 8.05
C ASN A 99 -3.49 -13.24 7.19
N THR A 100 -2.61 -14.20 7.49
CA THR A 100 -2.33 -15.34 6.61
C THR A 100 -3.50 -16.34 6.48
N ASP A 101 -4.58 -16.17 7.26
CA ASP A 101 -5.52 -17.26 7.54
C ASP A 101 -6.93 -17.06 6.94
N GLY A 102 -7.02 -16.46 5.76
CA GLY A 102 -8.21 -16.63 4.90
C GLY A 102 -9.47 -15.87 5.29
N TYR A 103 -9.58 -15.28 6.49
CA TYR A 103 -10.79 -14.57 6.91
C TYR A 103 -10.71 -13.05 6.62
N GLY A 104 -11.70 -12.54 5.91
CA GLY A 104 -11.91 -11.09 5.74
C GLY A 104 -10.99 -10.40 4.72
N LYS A 105 -10.33 -11.15 3.83
CA LYS A 105 -9.50 -10.56 2.77
C LYS A 105 -10.37 -9.66 1.89
N ARG A 106 -10.05 -8.37 1.85
CA ARG A 106 -10.70 -7.41 0.96
C ARG A 106 -9.68 -6.84 0.02
N LEU A 107 -9.94 -6.99 -1.26
CA LEU A 107 -9.17 -6.32 -2.28
C LEU A 107 -9.70 -4.89 -2.39
N VAL A 108 -8.81 -3.89 -2.31
CA VAL A 108 -9.21 -2.48 -2.38
C VAL A 108 -8.32 -1.72 -3.35
N LEU A 109 -8.90 -0.72 -4.02
CA LEU A 109 -8.13 0.32 -4.73
C LEU A 109 -7.92 1.49 -3.77
N LEU A 110 -6.74 2.09 -3.83
CA LEU A 110 -6.38 3.28 -3.06
C LEU A 110 -6.36 4.48 -3.99
N ASP A 111 -6.94 5.59 -3.56
CA ASP A 111 -6.89 6.85 -4.32
C ASP A 111 -5.93 7.87 -3.71
N ASP A 112 -5.64 8.92 -4.46
CA ASP A 112 -4.72 9.98 -4.06
C ASP A 112 -5.27 10.86 -2.93
N ALA A 113 -6.58 10.82 -2.68
CA ALA A 113 -7.25 11.50 -1.56
C ALA A 113 -7.23 10.67 -0.27
N GLY A 114 -6.59 9.50 -0.26
CA GLY A 114 -6.52 8.61 0.91
C GLY A 114 -7.77 7.77 1.12
N GLY A 115 -8.67 7.71 0.14
CA GLY A 115 -9.79 6.79 0.13
C GLY A 115 -9.37 5.35 -0.18
N LYS A 116 -10.28 4.43 0.11
CA LYS A 116 -10.18 3.02 -0.26
C LYS A 116 -11.53 2.53 -0.76
N THR A 117 -11.53 1.92 -1.93
CA THR A 117 -12.76 1.40 -2.56
C THR A 117 -12.63 -0.11 -2.71
N PRO A 118 -13.58 -0.90 -2.18
CA PRO A 118 -13.60 -2.35 -2.39
C PRO A 118 -13.67 -2.69 -3.88
N VAL A 119 -12.82 -3.63 -4.31
CA VAL A 119 -12.96 -4.25 -5.62
C VAL A 119 -14.00 -5.35 -5.51
N HIS A 120 -15.16 -5.13 -6.11
CA HIS A 120 -16.16 -6.19 -6.26
C HIS A 120 -15.70 -7.09 -7.41
N THR A 121 -15.29 -8.32 -7.11
CA THR A 121 -15.22 -9.36 -8.13
C THR A 121 -16.67 -9.77 -8.42
N GLU A 122 -17.24 -9.25 -9.51
CA GLU A 122 -18.40 -9.91 -10.09
C GLU A 122 -17.96 -11.34 -10.40
N GLY A 123 -18.55 -12.30 -9.71
CA GLY A 123 -18.28 -13.70 -9.96
C GLY A 123 -18.60 -13.98 -11.41
N THR A 124 -17.64 -14.51 -12.17
CA THR A 124 -17.93 -15.20 -13.43
C THR A 124 -18.91 -16.32 -13.09
N ALA A 125 -20.21 -16.04 -13.26
CA ALA A 125 -21.22 -17.06 -13.30
C ALA A 125 -20.93 -17.87 -14.56
N THR A 126 -20.26 -19.01 -14.38
CA THR A 126 -20.18 -20.05 -15.39
C THR A 126 -21.60 -20.54 -15.64
N ALA A 127 -22.10 -20.33 -16.87
CA ALA A 127 -23.21 -21.07 -17.45
C ALA A 127 -22.64 -22.13 -18.40
#